data_AF-A0A2N5A5B2-F1
#
_entry.id   AF-A0A2N5A5B2-F1
#
_cell.length_a   1.000
_cell.length_b   1.000
_cell.length_c   1.000
_cell.angle_alpha   90.00
_cell.angle_beta   90.00
_cell.angle_gamma   90.00
#
_symmetry.space_group_name_H-M   'P 1'
#
loop_
_entity.id
_entity.type
_entity.pdbx_description
1 polymer ?
#
loop_
_entity_poly.entity_id
_entity_poly.type
_entity_poly.pdbx_seq_one_letter_code
_entity_poly.pdbx_strand_id
1 'polypeptide(L)'
;VPRKGVIELMRMLDGGDTPLRVQIGSNNIRAHVGDFIFTSKLVDGRFPDYRRVLPKNPDKHLDAGCDILKQAFARAAILSNEKFRGVRLYVSENQLKITANNPEQEEAEEILDVTYAGTEMEIGFNVSYVLDVLNALKCENVRILLTDSVSSVQIEDAASQSAAYVVMPMRL
;
A
#
# COMPACT_ATOMS: atom_id res chain seq x y z
N VAL A 1 14.45 3.17 13.50
CA VAL A 1 14.43 4.58 13.95
C VAL A 1 13.02 4.90 14.44
N PRO A 2 12.83 5.62 15.56
CA PRO A 2 11.50 6.02 16.03
C PRO A 2 10.74 6.81 14.95
N ARG A 3 9.41 6.64 14.85
CA ARG A 3 8.58 7.31 13.83
C ARG A 3 8.82 8.82 13.75
N LYS A 4 8.85 9.50 14.90
CA LYS A 4 9.14 10.95 14.96
C LYS A 4 10.51 11.30 14.38
N GLY A 5 11.52 10.46 14.60
CA GLY A 5 12.86 10.66 14.06
C GLY A 5 12.92 10.46 12.54
N VAL A 6 12.14 9.53 11.99
CA VAL A 6 12.03 9.36 10.53
C VAL A 6 11.37 10.61 9.90
N ILE A 7 10.29 11.12 10.50
CA ILE A 7 9.60 12.33 10.01
C ILE A 7 10.55 13.53 10.02
N GLU A 8 11.29 13.74 11.11
CA GLU A 8 12.22 14.86 11.22
C GLU A 8 13.39 14.73 10.25
N LEU A 9 13.94 13.52 10.09
CA LEU A 9 14.98 13.25 9.10
C LEU A 9 14.50 13.58 7.69
N MET A 10 13.28 13.17 7.31
CA MET A 10 12.71 13.49 6.00
C MET A 10 12.52 15.00 5.80
N ARG A 11 12.13 15.76 6.83
CA ARG A 11 11.98 17.23 6.75
C ARG A 11 13.30 17.96 6.54
N MET A 12 14.41 17.36 6.98
CA MET A 12 15.76 17.91 6.82
C MET A 12 16.31 17.71 5.41
N LEU A 13 15.77 16.75 4.64
CA LEU A 13 16.21 16.45 3.28
C LEU A 13 15.42 17.29 2.28
N ASP A 14 16.10 18.16 1.54
CA ASP A 14 15.52 19.00 0.49
C ASP A 14 15.65 18.39 -0.93
N GLY A 15 16.41 17.30 -1.06
CA GLY A 15 16.68 16.66 -2.34
C GLY A 15 17.69 17.40 -3.22
N GLY A 16 18.47 18.32 -2.65
CA GLY A 16 19.56 19.01 -3.35
C GLY A 16 20.81 18.14 -3.55
N ASP A 17 21.86 18.75 -4.08
CA ASP A 17 23.12 18.06 -4.43
C ASP A 17 24.02 17.74 -3.22
N THR A 18 23.65 18.20 -2.03
CA THR A 18 24.47 18.02 -0.83
C THR A 18 24.42 16.55 -0.37
N PRO A 19 25.56 15.85 -0.28
CA PRO A 19 25.54 14.44 0.06
C PRO A 19 25.11 14.20 1.50
N LEU A 20 24.21 13.23 1.68
CA LEU A 20 23.81 12.74 3.00
C LEU A 20 24.82 11.72 3.53
N ARG A 21 25.45 12.02 4.67
CA ARG A 21 26.28 11.06 5.40
C ARG A 21 25.49 10.45 6.56
N VAL A 22 25.30 9.13 6.52
CA VAL A 22 24.64 8.37 7.60
C VAL A 22 25.68 7.62 8.44
N GLN A 23 25.53 7.69 9.75
CA GLN A 23 26.33 6.95 10.72
C GLN A 23 25.38 6.18 11.66
N ILE A 24 25.63 4.88 11.84
CA ILE A 24 24.80 4.01 12.67
C ILE A 24 25.69 3.44 13.77
N GLY A 25 25.37 3.79 15.01
CA GLY A 25 25.94 3.17 16.20
C GLY A 25 25.06 2.03 16.72
N SER A 26 25.44 1.46 17.86
CA SER A 26 24.63 0.42 18.53
C SER A 26 23.23 0.90 18.92
N ASN A 27 23.14 2.13 19.45
CA ASN A 27 21.91 2.66 20.04
C ASN A 27 21.47 4.01 19.43
N ASN A 28 22.17 4.50 18.41
CA ASN A 28 21.88 5.79 17.79
C ASN A 28 22.10 5.76 16.28
N ILE A 29 21.43 6.67 15.59
CA ILE A 29 21.66 7.03 14.21
C ILE A 29 21.98 8.52 14.13
N ARG A 30 22.94 8.88 13.29
CA ARG A 30 23.27 10.25 12.95
C ARG A 30 23.23 10.44 11.44
N ALA A 31 22.64 11.56 11.01
CA ALA A 31 22.57 11.97 9.63
C ALA A 31 23.14 13.39 9.51
N HIS A 32 24.06 13.60 8.57
CA HIS A 32 24.71 14.87 8.31
C HIS A 32 24.50 15.28 6.85
N VAL A 33 23.95 16.48 6.63
CA VAL A 33 23.72 17.08 5.32
C VAL A 33 23.96 18.58 5.40
N GLY A 34 24.95 19.08 4.66
CA GLY A 34 25.34 20.49 4.70
C GLY A 34 25.70 20.94 6.12
N ASP A 35 24.97 21.94 6.64
CA ASP A 35 25.16 22.47 7.99
C ASP A 35 24.30 21.77 9.05
N PHE A 36 23.52 20.76 8.67
CA PHE A 36 22.58 20.08 9.57
C PHE A 36 23.13 18.74 10.06
N ILE A 37 23.07 18.55 11.38
CA ILE A 37 23.39 17.28 12.04
C ILE A 37 22.17 16.82 12.84
N PHE A 38 21.54 15.74 12.39
CA PHE A 38 20.46 15.06 13.10
C PHE A 38 21.01 13.86 13.87
N THR A 39 20.64 13.70 15.14
CA THR A 39 20.96 12.50 15.94
C THR A 39 19.71 11.98 16.63
N SER A 40 19.43 10.69 16.52
CA SER A 40 18.27 10.04 17.15
C SER A 40 18.66 8.71 17.80
N LYS A 41 17.96 8.35 18.88
CA LYS A 41 18.08 7.00 19.47
C LYS A 41 17.46 5.97 18.51
N LEU A 42 18.01 4.76 18.49
CA LEU A 42 17.35 3.62 17.86
C LEU A 42 16.23 3.09 18.76
N VAL A 43 15.24 2.43 18.14
CA VAL A 43 14.23 1.68 18.89
C VAL A 43 14.88 0.38 19.32
N ASP A 44 14.95 0.14 20.63
CA ASP A 44 15.45 -1.13 21.16
C ASP A 44 14.38 -2.20 20.98
N GLY A 45 14.60 -3.10 20.02
CA GLY A 45 13.64 -4.12 19.67
C GLY A 45 14.00 -4.85 18.38
N ARG A 46 13.41 -6.04 18.23
CA ARG A 46 13.59 -6.85 17.02
C ARG A 46 12.53 -6.47 16.00
N PHE A 47 12.94 -5.91 14.87
CA PHE A 47 12.03 -5.69 13.75
C PHE A 47 11.57 -7.05 13.18
N PRO A 48 10.28 -7.24 12.87
CA PRO A 48 9.79 -8.47 12.25
C PRO A 48 10.50 -8.78 10.93
N ASP A 49 10.61 -10.05 10.59
CA ASP A 49 11.15 -10.48 9.30
C ASP A 49 10.11 -10.26 8.19
N TYR A 50 10.14 -9.08 7.56
CA TYR A 50 9.15 -8.66 6.56
C TYR A 50 9.05 -9.62 5.36
N ARG A 51 10.12 -10.37 5.05
CA ARG A 51 10.12 -11.36 3.96
C ARG A 51 9.11 -12.48 4.16
N ARG A 52 8.62 -12.66 5.40
CA ARG A 52 7.60 -13.67 5.72
C ARG A 52 6.18 -13.22 5.40
N VAL A 53 5.93 -11.91 5.26
CA VAL A 53 4.59 -11.37 4.94
C VAL A 53 4.40 -11.06 3.47
N LEU A 54 5.50 -10.99 2.71
CA LEU A 54 5.44 -10.91 1.25
C LEU A 54 4.78 -12.20 0.72
N PRO A 55 3.74 -12.09 -0.14
CA PRO A 55 3.09 -13.26 -0.71
C PRO A 55 4.11 -14.09 -1.50
N LYS A 56 4.11 -15.40 -1.26
CA LYS A 56 5.01 -16.32 -1.94
C LYS A 56 4.36 -16.78 -3.24
N ASN A 57 4.95 -16.39 -4.37
CA ASN A 57 4.51 -16.79 -5.71
C ASN A 57 3.02 -16.46 -5.97
N PRO A 58 2.65 -15.17 -5.99
CA PRO A 58 1.34 -14.79 -6.50
C PRO A 58 1.18 -15.32 -7.92
N ASP A 59 0.03 -15.94 -8.20
CA ASP A 59 -0.28 -16.60 -9.47
C ASP A 59 -1.27 -15.78 -10.32
N LYS A 60 -1.76 -14.67 -9.78
CA LYS A 60 -2.76 -13.80 -10.39
C LYS A 60 -2.25 -12.37 -10.40
N HIS A 61 -2.31 -11.72 -11.56
CA HIS A 61 -1.84 -10.36 -11.77
C HIS A 61 -2.96 -9.52 -12.34
N LEU A 62 -3.32 -8.45 -11.63
CA LEU A 62 -4.27 -7.45 -12.08
C LEU A 62 -3.53 -6.14 -12.31
N ASP A 63 -3.56 -5.63 -13.53
CA ASP A 63 -3.01 -4.32 -13.88
C ASP A 63 -4.15 -3.33 -14.15
N ALA A 64 -4.06 -2.12 -13.60
CA ALA A 64 -5.06 -1.07 -13.77
C ALA A 64 -4.43 0.33 -13.79
N GLY A 65 -5.13 1.31 -14.37
CA GLY A 65 -4.73 2.71 -14.28
C GLY A 65 -4.84 3.20 -12.83
N CYS A 66 -3.74 3.73 -12.29
CA CYS A 66 -3.63 4.05 -10.86
C CYS A 66 -4.67 5.10 -10.42
N ASP A 67 -4.86 6.17 -11.20
CA ASP A 67 -5.85 7.20 -10.90
C ASP A 67 -7.29 6.69 -10.99
N ILE A 68 -7.59 5.87 -12.00
CA ILE A 68 -8.94 5.27 -12.16
C ILE A 68 -9.27 4.41 -10.95
N LEU A 69 -8.35 3.52 -10.58
CA LEU A 69 -8.52 2.62 -9.44
C LEU A 69 -8.64 3.40 -8.12
N LYS A 70 -7.80 4.42 -7.92
CA LYS A 70 -7.85 5.28 -6.75
C LYS A 70 -9.19 6.01 -6.61
N GLN A 71 -9.72 6.54 -7.71
CA GLN A 71 -11.02 7.23 -7.71
C GLN A 71 -12.17 6.26 -7.42
N ALA A 72 -12.15 5.05 -7.99
CA ALA A 72 -13.15 4.02 -7.71
C ALA A 72 -13.15 3.63 -6.21
N PHE A 73 -11.97 3.37 -5.63
CA PHE A 73 -11.86 3.12 -4.19
C PHE A 73 -12.30 4.30 -3.33
N ALA A 74 -11.97 5.53 -3.73
CA ALA A 74 -12.38 6.72 -2.99
C ALA A 74 -13.91 6.88 -2.96
N ARG A 75 -14.61 6.56 -4.06
CA ARG A 75 -16.09 6.57 -4.11
C ARG A 75 -16.69 5.43 -3.30
N ALA A 76 -16.18 4.20 -3.46
CA ALA A 76 -16.64 3.05 -2.67
C ALA A 76 -16.43 3.26 -1.17
N ALA A 77 -15.36 3.97 -0.76
CA ALA A 77 -15.08 4.27 0.63
C ALA A 77 -16.13 5.17 1.31
N ILE A 78 -16.91 5.94 0.55
CA ILE A 78 -17.95 6.85 1.08
C ILE A 78 -19.03 6.05 1.80
N LEU A 79 -19.47 4.92 1.22
CA LEU A 79 -20.51 4.05 1.78
C LEU A 79 -19.92 2.81 2.48
N SER A 80 -18.62 2.82 2.78
CA SER A 80 -18.00 1.78 3.60
C SER A 80 -18.24 2.04 5.09
N ASN A 81 -18.31 0.97 5.90
CA ASN A 81 -18.38 1.10 7.35
C ASN A 81 -17.27 2.04 7.90
N GLU A 82 -17.63 3.06 8.68
CA GLU A 82 -16.65 4.07 9.15
C GLU A 82 -15.51 3.50 10.01
N LYS A 83 -15.79 2.44 10.78
CA LYS A 83 -14.82 1.83 11.70
C LYS A 83 -13.90 0.84 11.00
N PHE A 84 -14.45 -0.02 10.15
CA PHE A 84 -13.71 -1.13 9.53
C PHE A 84 -13.23 -0.82 8.12
N ARG A 85 -13.88 0.14 7.42
CA ARG A 85 -13.53 0.61 6.08
C ARG A 85 -13.38 -0.54 5.07
N GLY A 86 -14.27 -1.52 5.17
CA GLY A 86 -14.23 -2.75 4.37
C GLY A 86 -14.77 -2.54 2.96
N VAL A 87 -14.06 -3.05 1.95
CA VAL A 87 -14.52 -3.15 0.55
C VAL A 87 -14.25 -4.54 0.01
N ARG A 88 -15.20 -5.10 -0.76
CA ARG A 88 -15.04 -6.38 -1.46
C ARG A 88 -14.67 -6.13 -2.90
N LEU A 89 -13.73 -6.92 -3.41
CA LEU A 89 -13.32 -6.94 -4.80
C LEU A 89 -13.73 -8.27 -5.40
N TYR A 90 -14.45 -8.22 -6.51
CA TYR A 90 -14.71 -9.35 -7.39
C TYR A 90 -13.86 -9.15 -8.64
N VAL A 91 -12.92 -10.06 -8.85
CA VAL A 91 -12.01 -10.02 -10.00
C VAL A 91 -12.44 -11.08 -10.99
N SER A 92 -12.66 -10.68 -12.24
CA SER A 92 -12.99 -11.56 -13.37
C SER A 92 -12.23 -11.13 -14.62
N GLU A 93 -12.38 -11.87 -15.72
CA GLU A 93 -11.63 -11.60 -16.96
C GLU A 93 -11.82 -10.15 -17.43
N ASN A 94 -10.71 -9.41 -17.44
CA ASN A 94 -10.61 -7.99 -17.78
C ASN A 94 -11.54 -7.03 -17.00
N GLN A 95 -12.08 -7.47 -15.86
CA GLN A 95 -13.01 -6.66 -15.07
C GLN A 95 -12.73 -6.75 -13.57
N LEU A 96 -12.81 -5.60 -12.91
CA LEU A 96 -12.82 -5.50 -11.46
C LEU A 96 -14.12 -4.83 -11.01
N LYS A 97 -14.84 -5.50 -10.12
CA LYS A 97 -16.00 -4.95 -9.42
C LYS A 97 -15.65 -4.71 -7.95
N ILE A 98 -15.87 -3.49 -7.48
CA ILE A 98 -15.64 -3.07 -6.10
C ILE A 98 -17.01 -2.82 -5.47
N THR A 99 -17.28 -3.46 -4.32
CA THR A 99 -18.48 -3.19 -3.54
C THR A 99 -18.16 -2.78 -2.11
N ALA A 100 -19.01 -1.90 -1.56
CA ALA A 100 -18.95 -1.48 -0.18
C ALA A 100 -20.36 -1.35 0.38
N ASN A 101 -20.52 -1.64 1.67
CA ASN A 101 -21.77 -1.43 2.38
C ASN A 101 -21.53 -0.91 3.80
N ASN A 102 -22.56 -0.28 4.36
CA ASN A 102 -22.56 0.22 5.74
C ASN A 102 -23.70 -0.40 6.58
N PRO A 103 -23.70 -0.21 7.90
CA PRO A 103 -24.76 -0.70 8.79
C PRO A 103 -26.16 -0.18 8.44
N GLU A 104 -26.23 0.96 7.74
CA GLU A 104 -27.45 1.60 7.26
C GLU A 104 -28.02 0.97 5.98
N GLN A 105 -27.40 -0.11 5.49
CA GLN A 105 -27.78 -0.82 4.25
C GLN A 105 -27.65 0.02 2.98
N GLU A 106 -26.79 1.03 3.01
CA GLU A 106 -26.38 1.74 1.80
C GLU A 106 -25.27 0.93 1.12
N GLU A 107 -25.30 0.92 -0.22
CA GLU A 107 -24.38 0.14 -1.04
C GLU A 107 -23.72 1.03 -2.09
N ALA A 108 -22.41 0.83 -2.28
CA ALA A 108 -21.66 1.36 -3.41
C ALA A 108 -21.20 0.21 -4.30
N GLU A 109 -21.32 0.39 -5.61
CA GLU A 109 -20.82 -0.53 -6.62
C GLU A 109 -20.07 0.25 -7.71
N GLU A 110 -18.85 -0.19 -7.98
CA GLU A 110 -18.00 0.35 -9.04
C GLU A 110 -17.51 -0.80 -9.92
N ILE A 111 -17.58 -0.63 -11.23
CA ILE A 111 -17.07 -1.60 -12.21
C ILE A 111 -16.07 -0.86 -13.08
N LEU A 112 -14.88 -1.45 -13.24
CA LEU A 112 -13.81 -0.88 -14.04
C LEU A 112 -13.14 -1.95 -14.90
N ASP A 113 -12.70 -1.50 -16.07
CA ASP A 113 -11.88 -2.31 -16.97
C ASP A 113 -10.45 -2.39 -16.41
N VAL A 114 -9.93 -3.61 -16.34
CA VAL A 114 -8.57 -3.92 -15.88
C VAL A 114 -7.94 -4.93 -16.81
N THR A 115 -6.63 -5.11 -16.74
CA THR A 115 -5.97 -6.24 -17.41
C THR A 115 -5.86 -7.38 -16.42
N TYR A 116 -6.66 -8.44 -16.63
CA TYR A 116 -6.68 -9.62 -15.79
C TYR A 116 -7.12 -10.84 -16.59
N ALA A 117 -6.32 -11.93 -16.52
CA ALA A 117 -6.58 -13.18 -17.22
C ALA A 117 -6.52 -14.42 -16.29
N GLY A 118 -6.62 -14.19 -14.97
CA GLY A 118 -6.61 -15.25 -13.96
C GLY A 118 -7.99 -15.85 -13.71
N THR A 119 -8.08 -16.77 -12.76
CA THR A 119 -9.37 -17.32 -12.31
C THR A 119 -10.18 -16.28 -11.54
N GLU A 120 -11.51 -16.35 -11.62
CA GLU A 120 -12.37 -15.47 -10.84
C GLU A 120 -12.13 -15.63 -9.33
N MET A 121 -12.15 -14.53 -8.58
CA MET A 121 -12.01 -14.56 -7.13
C MET A 121 -12.67 -13.37 -6.45
N GLU A 122 -13.04 -13.57 -5.19
CA GLU A 122 -13.52 -12.52 -4.28
C GLU A 122 -12.50 -12.32 -3.15
N ILE A 123 -12.20 -11.07 -2.81
CA ILE A 123 -11.32 -10.72 -1.70
C ILE A 123 -11.71 -9.38 -1.07
N GLY A 124 -11.67 -9.30 0.26
CA GLY A 124 -11.98 -8.08 1.01
C GLY A 124 -10.74 -7.34 1.50
N PHE A 125 -10.77 -6.02 1.53
CA PHE A 125 -9.69 -5.19 2.08
C PHE A 125 -10.21 -4.03 2.93
N ASN A 126 -9.31 -3.44 3.70
CA ASN A 126 -9.50 -2.10 4.23
C ASN A 126 -9.17 -1.09 3.12
N VAL A 127 -10.16 -0.33 2.66
CA VAL A 127 -10.01 0.62 1.55
C VAL A 127 -9.02 1.74 1.87
N SER A 128 -8.91 2.16 3.12
CA SER A 128 -7.97 3.21 3.52
C SER A 128 -6.52 2.76 3.28
N TYR A 129 -6.19 1.50 3.56
CA TYR A 129 -4.85 0.97 3.31
C TYR A 129 -4.52 0.92 1.82
N VAL A 130 -5.47 0.53 0.98
CA VAL A 130 -5.28 0.53 -0.48
C VAL A 130 -5.10 1.95 -1.00
N LEU A 131 -5.91 2.90 -0.54
CA LEU A 131 -5.78 4.32 -0.91
C LEU A 131 -4.44 4.91 -0.46
N ASP A 132 -3.95 4.58 0.73
CA ASP A 132 -2.63 5.01 1.21
C ASP A 132 -1.50 4.53 0.29
N VAL A 133 -1.58 3.28 -0.17
CA VAL A 133 -0.63 2.70 -1.13
C VAL A 133 -0.68 3.43 -2.46
N LEU A 134 -1.86 3.61 -3.04
CA LEU A 134 -2.03 4.30 -4.33
C LEU A 134 -1.55 5.76 -4.27
N ASN A 135 -1.76 6.43 -3.14
CA ASN A 135 -1.25 7.78 -2.90
C ASN A 135 0.28 7.85 -2.80
N ALA A 136 0.92 6.78 -2.31
CA ALA A 136 2.37 6.70 -2.17
C ALA A 136 3.06 6.35 -3.48
N LEU A 137 2.47 5.46 -4.29
CA LEU A 137 3.04 5.00 -5.56
C LEU A 137 3.13 6.12 -6.61
N LYS A 138 2.08 6.96 -6.75
CA LYS A 138 2.01 8.02 -7.78
C LYS A 138 2.43 7.51 -9.18
N CYS A 139 1.99 6.31 -9.52
CA CYS A 139 2.32 5.64 -10.78
C CYS A 139 1.23 5.90 -11.83
N GLU A 140 1.51 5.63 -13.10
CA GLU A 140 0.49 5.64 -14.16
C GLU A 140 -0.37 4.36 -14.09
N ASN A 141 0.31 3.21 -13.97
CA ASN A 141 -0.31 1.90 -13.88
C ASN A 141 0.15 1.17 -12.63
N VAL A 142 -0.80 0.57 -11.91
CA VAL A 142 -0.55 -0.21 -10.70
C VAL A 142 -0.76 -1.68 -10.98
N ARG A 143 0.11 -2.53 -10.42
CA ARG A 143 -0.01 -3.98 -10.43
C ARG A 143 -0.41 -4.48 -9.06
N ILE A 144 -1.44 -5.32 -9.02
CA ILE A 144 -1.92 -6.02 -7.83
C ILE A 144 -1.66 -7.51 -8.02
N LEU A 145 -0.79 -8.06 -7.18
CA LEU A 145 -0.42 -9.46 -7.15
C LEU A 145 -1.30 -10.20 -6.14
N LEU A 146 -2.09 -11.14 -6.63
CA LEU A 146 -3.10 -11.89 -5.88
C LEU A 146 -2.73 -13.38 -5.83
N THR A 147 -3.24 -14.08 -4.81
CA THR A 147 -3.11 -15.55 -4.69
C THR A 147 -4.46 -16.19 -4.43
N ASP A 148 -5.07 -15.92 -3.28
CA ASP A 148 -6.38 -16.41 -2.88
C ASP A 148 -7.06 -15.36 -1.96
N SER A 149 -8.27 -15.65 -1.49
CA SER A 149 -9.07 -14.72 -0.68
C SER A 149 -8.58 -14.51 0.75
N VAL A 150 -7.60 -15.29 1.22
CA VAL A 150 -7.09 -15.26 2.61
C VAL A 150 -5.61 -14.86 2.70
N SER A 151 -4.92 -14.83 1.57
CA SER A 151 -3.52 -14.44 1.45
C SER A 151 -3.35 -12.93 1.35
N SER A 152 -2.19 -12.45 1.80
CA SER A 152 -1.80 -11.05 1.62
C SER A 152 -1.66 -10.71 0.15
N VAL A 153 -1.91 -9.44 -0.16
CA VAL A 153 -1.80 -8.91 -1.52
C VAL A 153 -0.62 -7.98 -1.59
N GLN A 154 0.15 -8.10 -2.67
CA GLN A 154 1.24 -7.19 -2.97
C GLN A 154 0.80 -6.20 -4.04
N ILE A 155 1.06 -4.92 -3.79
CA ILE A 155 0.75 -3.82 -4.70
C ILE A 155 2.06 -3.11 -5.04
N GLU A 156 2.29 -2.90 -6.32
CA GLU A 156 3.52 -2.30 -6.84
C GLU A 156 3.23 -1.46 -8.09
N ASP A 157 4.19 -0.63 -8.47
CA ASP A 157 4.16 0.08 -9.75
C ASP A 157 4.38 -0.95 -10.87
N ALA A 158 3.51 -0.96 -11.89
CA ALA A 158 3.64 -1.89 -13.01
C ALA A 158 4.95 -1.71 -13.79
N ALA A 159 5.56 -0.51 -13.74
CA ALA A 159 6.82 -0.17 -14.38
C ALA A 159 8.04 -0.28 -13.46
N SER A 160 7.86 -0.47 -12.14
CA SER A 160 8.97 -0.45 -11.18
C SER A 160 8.76 -1.36 -9.97
N GLN A 161 9.72 -2.26 -9.73
CA GLN A 161 9.74 -3.13 -8.55
C GLN A 161 10.50 -2.51 -7.36
N SER A 162 10.79 -1.21 -7.41
CA SER A 162 11.60 -0.53 -6.39
C SER A 162 10.88 -0.41 -5.04
N ALA A 163 9.54 -0.42 -5.07
CA ALA A 163 8.70 -0.37 -3.89
C ALA A 163 7.61 -1.45 -3.99
N ALA A 164 7.38 -2.14 -2.88
CA ALA A 164 6.32 -3.14 -2.75
C ALA A 164 5.54 -2.87 -1.47
N TYR A 165 4.22 -2.90 -1.58
CA TYR A 165 3.30 -2.69 -0.48
C TYR A 165 2.52 -3.96 -0.23
N VAL A 166 2.28 -4.30 1.04
CA VAL A 166 1.53 -5.50 1.42
C VAL A 166 0.28 -5.08 2.19
N VAL A 167 -0.88 -5.55 1.73
CA VAL A 167 -2.17 -5.36 2.40
C VAL A 167 -2.73 -6.72 2.79
N MET A 168 -3.18 -6.84 4.04
CA MET A 168 -3.81 -8.05 4.55
C MET A 168 -5.30 -8.07 4.18
N PRO A 169 -5.86 -9.23 3.79
CA PRO A 169 -7.27 -9.34 3.49
C PRO A 169 -8.13 -9.24 4.76
N MET A 170 -9.38 -8.84 4.56
CA MET A 170 -10.43 -8.81 5.56
C MET A 170 -11.51 -9.82 5.21
N ARG A 171 -12.08 -10.47 6.23
CA ARG A 171 -13.35 -11.17 6.09
C ARG A 171 -14.46 -10.15 6.28
N LEU A 172 -15.21 -9.89 5.21
CA LEU A 172 -16.32 -8.93 5.14
C LEU A 172 -17.66 -9.65 5.08
#